data_AF-A0A970QEH4-F1
#
_entry.id   AF-A0A970QEH4-F1
#
_cell.length_a   1.000
_cell.length_b   1.000
_cell.length_c   1.000
_cell.angle_alpha   90.00
_cell.angle_beta   90.00
_cell.angle_gamma   90.00
#
_symmetry.space_group_name_H-M   'P 1'
#
loop_
_entity.id
_entity.type
_entity.pdbx_description
1 polymer ?
#
loop_
_entity_poly.entity_id
_entity_poly.type
_entity_poly.pdbx_seq_one_letter_code
_entity_poly.pdbx_strand_id
1 'polypeptide(L)'
;MNTERYCYQFKDKVPVRDIEETLMLALLAVESMHGRTRVRMDGRFRLDKKERVCVIHAGTRIGGDLAKIFTGFVTREFGDDAVDIVHEPAHSCTGQGNCRAAAAGAAV
;
A
#
# COMPACT_ATOMS: atom_id res chain seq x y z
N MET A 1 7.62 2.72 -16.98
CA MET A 1 6.46 2.37 -16.13
C MET A 1 6.94 2.38 -14.70
N ASN A 2 6.48 3.33 -13.88
CA ASN A 2 6.88 3.40 -12.47
C ASN A 2 6.29 2.19 -11.72
N THR A 3 7.16 1.36 -11.16
CA THR A 3 6.85 0.28 -10.22
C THR A 3 6.76 0.78 -8.77
N GLU A 4 6.30 2.01 -8.56
CA GLU A 4 6.11 2.55 -7.20
C GLU A 4 5.01 1.77 -6.48
N ARG A 5 5.29 1.35 -5.25
CA ARG A 5 4.36 0.59 -4.40
C ARG A 5 4.42 1.06 -2.96
N TYR A 6 3.29 1.00 -2.30
CA TYR A 6 3.20 1.15 -0.85
C TYR A 6 2.79 -0.20 -0.26
N CYS A 7 3.61 -0.70 0.67
CA CYS A 7 3.36 -1.91 1.45
C CYS A 7 2.96 -1.50 2.87
N TYR A 8 1.79 -1.95 3.30
CA TYR A 8 1.21 -1.70 4.61
C TYR A 8 1.20 -3.02 5.38
N GLN A 9 2.04 -3.12 6.41
CA GLN A 9 2.06 -4.25 7.32
C GLN A 9 1.29 -3.87 8.58
N PHE A 10 0.14 -4.50 8.81
CA PHE A 10 -0.68 -4.21 9.97
C PHE A 10 -0.28 -5.08 11.16
N LYS A 11 -0.32 -4.51 12.36
CA LYS A 11 -0.07 -5.23 13.62
C LYS A 11 -1.26 -6.09 14.02
N ASP A 12 -1.01 -7.10 14.86
CA ASP A 12 -2.04 -8.05 15.30
C ASP A 12 -3.23 -7.41 16.02
N LYS A 13 -3.03 -6.22 16.62
CA LYS A 13 -4.07 -5.44 17.28
C LYS A 13 -5.16 -4.93 16.34
N VAL A 14 -4.90 -4.84 15.04
CA VAL A 14 -5.88 -4.37 14.04
C VAL A 14 -6.63 -5.56 13.46
N PRO A 15 -7.96 -5.67 13.66
CA PRO A 15 -8.75 -6.74 13.06
C PRO A 15 -8.69 -6.68 11.54
N VAL A 16 -8.50 -7.84 10.90
CA VAL A 16 -8.39 -7.92 9.43
C VAL A 16 -9.64 -7.43 8.72
N ARG A 17 -10.79 -7.61 9.37
CA ARG A 17 -12.07 -7.09 8.89
C ARG A 17 -12.06 -5.57 8.79
N ASP A 18 -11.53 -4.89 9.80
CA ASP A 18 -11.48 -3.43 9.82
C ASP A 18 -10.53 -2.93 8.71
N ILE A 19 -9.37 -3.59 8.51
CA ILE A 19 -8.45 -3.28 7.39
C ILE A 19 -9.18 -3.36 6.04
N GLU A 20 -9.96 -4.42 5.83
CA GLU A 20 -10.74 -4.61 4.60
C GLU A 20 -11.82 -3.54 4.44
N GLU A 21 -12.55 -3.22 5.51
CA GLU A 21 -13.59 -2.19 5.52
C GLU A 21 -12.99 -0.80 5.20
N THR A 22 -11.86 -0.43 5.82
CA THR A 22 -11.13 0.81 5.53
C THR A 22 -10.64 0.86 4.08
N LEU A 23 -10.17 -0.26 3.54
CA LEU A 23 -9.74 -0.35 2.14
C LEU A 23 -10.92 -0.16 1.18
N MET A 24 -12.07 -0.78 1.47
CA MET A 24 -13.29 -0.59 0.69
C MET A 24 -13.78 0.86 0.73
N LEU A 25 -13.68 1.52 1.89
CA LEU A 25 -14.01 2.94 2.03
C LEU A 25 -13.06 3.83 1.22
N ALA A 26 -11.76 3.55 1.23
CA ALA A 26 -10.78 4.27 0.40
C ALA A 26 -11.07 4.09 -1.10
N LEU A 27 -11.39 2.87 -1.53
CA LEU A 27 -11.79 2.61 -2.91
C LEU A 27 -13.04 3.41 -3.29
N LEU A 28 -14.07 3.45 -2.44
CA LEU A 28 -15.27 4.24 -2.69
C LEU A 28 -14.95 5.72 -2.90
N ALA A 29 -14.08 6.30 -2.07
CA ALA A 29 -13.66 7.69 -2.21
C ALA A 29 -12.94 7.94 -3.54
N VAL A 30 -12.04 7.05 -3.94
CA VAL A 30 -11.32 7.15 -5.23
C VAL A 30 -12.28 6.93 -6.42
N GLU A 31 -13.26 6.04 -6.29
CA GLU A 31 -14.31 5.84 -7.30
C GLU A 31 -15.14 7.10 -7.51
N SER A 32 -15.45 7.85 -6.45
CA SER A 32 -16.15 9.14 -6.55
C SER A 32 -15.31 10.21 -7.28
N MET A 33 -13.98 10.10 -7.26
CA MET A 33 -13.08 11.05 -7.93
C MET A 33 -12.82 10.71 -9.40
N HIS A 34 -12.62 9.43 -9.71
CA HIS A 34 -12.14 9.00 -11.03
C HIS A 34 -13.14 8.16 -11.83
N GLY A 35 -14.26 7.78 -11.21
CA GLY A 35 -15.23 6.86 -11.76
C GLY A 35 -14.84 5.39 -11.58
N ARG A 36 -15.83 4.57 -11.22
CA ARG A 36 -15.67 3.13 -10.90
C ARG A 36 -14.89 2.33 -11.95
N THR A 37 -15.22 2.49 -13.23
CA THR A 37 -14.56 1.74 -14.31
C THR A 37 -13.06 2.00 -14.36
N ARG A 38 -12.64 3.25 -14.20
CA ARG A 38 -11.23 3.63 -14.29
C ARG A 38 -10.45 3.13 -13.06
N VAL A 39 -11.05 3.21 -11.88
CA VAL A 39 -10.45 2.65 -10.66
C VAL A 39 -10.19 1.15 -10.77
N ARG A 40 -11.11 0.39 -11.36
CA ARG A 40 -10.93 -1.07 -11.55
C ARG A 40 -9.83 -1.43 -12.55
N MET A 41 -9.53 -0.56 -13.53
CA MET A 41 -8.48 -0.80 -14.53
C MET A 41 -7.09 -0.38 -14.02
N ASP A 42 -7.01 0.77 -13.34
CA ASP A 42 -5.75 1.43 -13.02
C ASP A 42 -5.39 1.45 -11.52
N GLY A 43 -6.35 1.16 -10.63
CA GLY A 43 -6.18 1.10 -9.18
C GLY A 43 -5.80 -0.30 -8.72
N ARG A 44 -4.58 -0.73 -9.00
CA ARG A 44 -4.08 -2.06 -8.62
C ARG A 44 -3.70 -2.10 -7.14
N PHE A 45 -4.31 -3.02 -6.40
CA PHE A 45 -3.95 -3.31 -5.01
C PHE A 45 -4.10 -4.81 -4.72
N ARG A 46 -3.53 -5.26 -3.60
CA ARG A 46 -3.69 -6.62 -3.06
C ARG A 46 -3.79 -6.54 -1.55
N LEU A 47 -4.83 -7.14 -0.97
CA LEU A 47 -4.95 -7.36 0.47
C LEU A 47 -4.77 -8.85 0.77
N ASP A 48 -3.70 -9.20 1.47
CA ASP A 48 -3.48 -10.51 2.04
C ASP A 48 -4.02 -10.54 3.47
N LYS A 49 -5.20 -11.16 3.63
CA LYS A 49 -5.90 -11.23 4.91
C LYS A 49 -5.19 -12.10 5.94
N LYS A 50 -4.39 -13.08 5.50
CA LYS A 50 -3.68 -13.99 6.41
C LYS A 50 -2.45 -13.29 6.99
N GLU A 51 -1.66 -12.67 6.12
CA GLU A 51 -0.44 -11.97 6.50
C GLU A 51 -0.70 -10.53 7.00
N ARG A 52 -1.95 -10.06 6.89
CA ARG A 52 -2.37 -8.67 7.20
C ARG A 52 -1.54 -7.63 6.44
N VAL A 53 -1.32 -7.91 5.16
CA VAL A 53 -0.53 -7.05 4.27
C VAL A 53 -1.43 -6.45 3.20
N CYS A 54 -1.45 -5.13 3.10
CA CYS A 54 -2.01 -4.45 1.94
C CYS A 54 -0.87 -3.91 1.07
N VAL A 55 -0.95 -4.13 -0.24
CA VAL A 55 -0.01 -3.55 -1.21
C VAL A 55 -0.81 -2.73 -2.20
N ILE A 56 -0.46 -1.45 -2.35
CA ILE A 56 -1.06 -0.55 -3.34
C ILE A 56 0.00 -0.17 -4.36
N HIS A 57 -0.27 -0.41 -5.64
CA HIS A 57 0.61 0.01 -6.72
C HIS A 57 0.34 1.48 -7.05
N ALA A 58 1.29 2.36 -6.77
CA ALA A 58 1.20 3.80 -7.00
C ALA A 58 1.79 4.24 -8.36
N GLY A 59 2.06 3.31 -9.27
CA GLY A 59 2.55 3.60 -10.62
C GLY A 59 1.56 4.34 -11.55
N THR A 60 0.32 4.53 -11.11
CA THR A 60 -0.72 5.30 -11.80
C THR A 60 -1.23 6.42 -10.89
N ARG A 61 -1.83 7.47 -11.48
CA ARG A 61 -2.46 8.55 -10.70
C ARG A 61 -3.51 8.00 -9.73
N ILE A 62 -4.32 7.04 -10.18
CA ILE A 62 -5.37 6.41 -9.37
C ILE A 62 -4.77 5.61 -8.22
N GLY A 63 -3.72 4.83 -8.47
CA GLY A 63 -3.02 4.08 -7.44
C GLY A 63 -2.37 4.99 -6.39
N GLY A 64 -1.76 6.09 -6.84
CA GLY A 64 -1.20 7.11 -5.94
C GLY A 64 -2.25 7.81 -5.09
N ASP A 65 -3.41 8.17 -5.67
CA ASP A 65 -4.51 8.77 -4.93
C ASP A 65 -5.13 7.78 -3.93
N LEU A 66 -5.26 6.50 -4.32
CA LEU A 66 -5.69 5.42 -3.43
C LEU A 66 -4.74 5.25 -2.25
N ALA A 67 -3.42 5.21 -2.49
CA ALA A 67 -2.43 5.09 -1.42
C ALA A 67 -2.52 6.26 -0.43
N LYS A 68 -2.67 7.49 -0.90
CA LYS A 68 -2.81 8.67 -0.03
C LYS A 68 -4.05 8.61 0.84
N ILE A 69 -5.21 8.33 0.23
CA ILE A 69 -6.49 8.27 0.95
C ILE A 69 -6.47 7.12 1.95
N PHE A 70 -6.04 5.93 1.53
CA PHE A 70 -5.96 4.76 2.40
C PHE A 70 -5.02 4.99 3.57
N THR A 71 -3.84 5.59 3.33
CA THR A 71 -2.91 5.96 4.42
C THR A 71 -3.58 6.90 5.41
N GLY A 72 -4.27 7.94 4.95
CA GLY A 72 -4.95 8.89 5.84
C GLY A 72 -6.09 8.29 6.65
N PHE A 73 -6.84 7.32 6.08
CA PHE A 73 -7.86 6.60 6.84
C PHE A 73 -7.23 5.67 7.88
N VAL A 74 -6.25 4.87 7.48
CA VAL A 74 -5.57 3.90 8.34
C VAL A 74 -4.91 4.58 9.54
N THR A 75 -4.14 5.66 9.33
CA THR A 75 -3.45 6.35 10.44
C THR A 75 -4.43 7.01 11.40
N ARG A 76 -5.57 7.51 10.89
CA ARG A 76 -6.60 8.13 11.73
C ARG A 76 -7.46 7.12 12.49
N GLU A 77 -7.73 5.98 11.89
CA GLU A 77 -8.61 4.95 12.45
C GLU A 77 -7.90 4.05 13.45
N PHE A 78 -6.66 3.64 13.14
CA PHE A 78 -5.93 2.66 13.94
C PHE A 78 -4.78 3.27 14.75
N GLY A 79 -4.36 4.50 14.40
CA GLY A 79 -3.18 5.17 14.96
C GLY A 79 -1.92 4.93 14.14
N ASP A 80 -0.97 5.85 14.25
CA ASP A 80 0.29 5.81 13.48
C ASP A 80 1.17 4.59 13.80
N ASP A 81 1.01 4.01 14.99
CA ASP A 81 1.76 2.83 15.43
C ASP A 81 1.08 1.51 15.05
N ALA A 82 -0.07 1.53 14.39
CA ALA A 82 -0.82 0.32 14.06
C ALA A 82 -0.44 -0.32 12.72
N VAL A 83 0.28 0.42 11.88
CA VAL A 83 0.72 -0.02 10.56
C VAL A 83 2.16 0.43 10.32
N ASP A 84 2.96 -0.46 9.77
CA ASP A 84 4.27 -0.12 9.21
C ASP A 84 4.10 0.09 7.70
N ILE A 85 4.50 1.28 7.21
CA ILE A 85 4.32 1.67 5.81
C ILE A 85 5.69 1.77 5.14
N VAL A 86 5.92 0.93 4.14
CA VAL A 86 7.14 0.95 3.32
C VAL A 86 6.78 1.46 1.92
N HIS A 87 7.48 2.50 1.50
CA HIS A 87 7.45 2.96 0.11
C HIS A 87 8.58 2.33 -0.68
N GLU A 88 8.23 1.54 -1.69
CA GLU A 88 9.17 0.96 -2.64
C GLU A 88 9.12 1.80 -3.92
N PRO A 89 10.16 2.61 -4.20
CA PRO A 89 10.20 3.40 -5.42
C PRO A 89 10.33 2.49 -6.65
N ALA A 90 9.82 2.97 -7.78
CA ALA A 90 10.13 2.37 -9.07
C ALA A 90 11.65 2.36 -9.25
N HIS A 91 12.26 1.18 -9.38
CA HIS A 91 13.67 1.08 -9.77
C HIS A 91 13.92 1.97 -11.00
N SER A 92 14.66 3.06 -10.84
CA SER A 92 15.26 3.75 -11.96
C SER A 92 16.36 2.83 -12.47
N CYS A 93 16.15 2.22 -13.63
CA CYS A 93 17.22 1.56 -14.37
C CYS A 93 18.24 2.64 -14.80
N THR A 94 19.15 2.99 -13.90
CA THR A 94 20.42 3.62 -14.24
C THR A 94 21.44 2.51 -14.11
N GLY A 95 21.92 2.01 -15.25
CA GLY A 95 22.91 0.94 -15.26
C GLY A 95 24.15 1.35 -14.46
N GLN A 96 24.60 0.44 -13.59
CA GLN A 96 25.99 0.06 -13.31
C GLN A 96 26.24 -0.18 -11.81
N GLY A 97 26.55 -1.44 -11.48
CA GLY A 97 27.44 -1.78 -10.36
C GLY A 97 26.79 -2.07 -9.01
N ASN A 98 26.50 -3.36 -8.77
CA ASN A 98 26.82 -4.03 -7.50
C ASN A 98 26.15 -3.49 -6.19
N CYS A 99 24.87 -3.80 -5.96
CA CYS A 99 24.27 -3.66 -4.63
C CYS A 99 24.14 -5.04 -3.96
N ARG A 100 25.16 -5.38 -3.19
CA ARG A 100 25.13 -6.44 -2.17
C ARG A 100 24.25 -5.99 -0.99
N ALA A 101 23.54 -6.97 -0.43
CA ALA A 101 23.13 -7.11 0.97
C ALA A 101 22.16 -6.08 1.59
N ALA A 102 20.98 -6.56 1.93
CA ALA A 102 20.36 -6.31 3.23
C ALA A 102 19.58 -7.56 3.66
N ALA A 103 20.31 -8.60 4.03
CA ALA A 103 19.81 -9.57 4.99
C ALA A 103 20.08 -8.96 6.38
N ALA A 104 19.04 -8.66 7.13
CA ALA A 104 19.12 -8.39 8.55
C ALA A 104 18.01 -9.21 9.23
N GLY A 105 18.26 -10.51 9.33
CA GLY A 105 17.73 -11.30 10.42
C GLY A 105 18.55 -10.98 11.65
N ALA A 106 17.94 -10.30 12.62
CA ALA A 106 18.47 -10.20 13.97
C ALA A 106 18.10 -11.51 14.69
N ALA A 107 19.11 -12.29 15.07
CA ALA A 107 18.98 -13.36 16.05
C ALA A 107 20.30 -13.52 16.83
N VAL A 108 20.15 -13.30 18.15
CA VAL A 108 21.04 -13.53 19.30
C VAL A 108 22.18 -12.54 19.50
#